data_AF-A0AAE0XLX8-F1
#
_entry.id   AF-A0AAE0XLX8-F1
#
_cell.length_a   1.000
_cell.length_b   1.000
_cell.length_c   1.000
_cell.angle_alpha   90.00
_cell.angle_beta   90.00
_cell.angle_gamma   90.00
#
_symmetry.space_group_name_H-M   'P 1'
#
loop_
_entity.id
_entity.type
_entity.pdbx_description
1 polymer ?
#
loop_
_entity_poly.entity_id
_entity_poly.type
_entity_poly.pdbx_seq_one_letter_code
_entity_poly.pdbx_strand_id
1 'polypeptide(L)'
;MTSPMLKRLEIFSPSLQHRCFASRQNLSESILQRKPSDAGRLVKTLSGWGRGLDDDDDAAAQALVSQAHTLRLIRERTTIPVPTVFALDTTVDNEVGAPYMAMSYMPGSTVASLWFDGSIPAARREERRLRILSQVVESMAQLRTLRFDRIGSLVPGPGGTTLVGPCFEWVHADTVPAPDSVRRGYCSVISAAGGPFSTTEAYLEHNLTPTNYKSPHDLPTRLPDSYALAFPDFDSQNVLADDDGNVVGFIDWDLAKTMPCFVGYACCPGWITRDWDPLMYRAHYSAEMARILGQSGSDDWKYTAKSHIYESCGLPRWTGGDGC
;
A
#
# COMPACT_ATOMS: atom_id res chain seq x y z
N MET A 1 -21.91 8.23 28.16
CA MET A 1 -22.02 9.59 27.58
C MET A 1 -21.37 9.55 26.21
N THR A 2 -22.18 9.58 25.16
CA THR A 2 -21.76 9.40 23.76
C THR A 2 -20.92 10.60 23.30
N SER A 3 -19.75 10.34 22.70
CA SER A 3 -18.91 11.39 22.09
C SER A 3 -19.68 12.04 20.94
N PRO A 4 -19.79 13.38 20.86
CA PRO A 4 -20.50 14.07 19.79
C PRO A 4 -19.98 13.78 18.37
N MET A 5 -18.77 13.21 18.24
CA MET A 5 -18.15 12.91 16.93
C MET A 5 -18.78 11.73 16.17
N LEU A 6 -19.41 10.77 16.87
CA LEU A 6 -19.88 9.52 16.27
C LEU A 6 -21.26 9.63 15.60
N LYS A 7 -22.09 10.60 16.01
CA LYS A 7 -23.46 10.80 15.45
C LYS A 7 -23.52 11.23 13.97
N ARG A 8 -22.38 11.46 13.31
CA ARG A 8 -22.28 11.89 11.89
C ARG A 8 -21.45 10.94 11.01
N LEU A 9 -21.22 9.70 11.44
CA LEU A 9 -20.66 8.68 10.56
C LEU A 9 -21.83 7.99 9.84
N GLU A 10 -21.96 8.20 8.53
CA GLU A 10 -22.75 7.29 7.69
C GLU A 10 -22.00 5.94 7.65
N ILE A 11 -22.27 5.10 8.64
CA ILE A 11 -21.81 3.71 8.64
C ILE A 11 -22.60 3.00 7.56
N PHE A 12 -21.92 2.54 6.49
CA PHE A 12 -22.57 1.80 5.41
C PHE A 12 -23.34 0.60 5.97
N SER A 13 -24.63 0.49 5.62
CA SER A 13 -25.57 -0.46 6.21
C SER A 13 -25.08 -1.92 6.16
N PRO A 14 -25.54 -2.81 7.08
CA PRO A 14 -25.29 -4.26 7.04
C PRO A 14 -25.62 -4.94 5.68
N SER A 15 -26.49 -4.32 4.87
CA SER A 15 -26.84 -4.82 3.53
C SER A 15 -25.72 -4.67 2.48
N LEU A 16 -24.71 -3.81 2.72
CA LEU A 16 -23.52 -3.69 1.86
C LEU A 16 -22.50 -4.80 2.18
N GLN A 17 -22.36 -5.17 3.46
CA GLN A 17 -21.53 -6.30 3.90
C GLN A 17 -21.99 -7.59 3.20
N HIS A 18 -23.29 -7.90 3.25
CA HIS A 18 -23.85 -9.10 2.62
C HIS A 18 -23.70 -9.17 1.09
N ARG A 19 -23.71 -8.03 0.38
CA ARG A 19 -23.55 -8.00 -1.09
C ARG A 19 -22.10 -8.18 -1.53
N CYS A 20 -21.13 -7.65 -0.78
CA CYS A 20 -19.70 -7.86 -1.07
C CYS A 20 -19.26 -9.31 -0.79
N PHE A 21 -19.86 -9.95 0.24
CA PHE A 21 -19.70 -11.39 0.50
C PHE A 21 -20.15 -12.26 -0.68
N ALA A 22 -21.15 -11.84 -1.45
CA ALA A 22 -21.67 -12.60 -2.59
C ALA A 22 -20.90 -12.35 -3.89
N SER A 23 -20.19 -11.22 -4.03
CA SER A 23 -19.50 -10.83 -5.27
C SER A 23 -17.98 -11.05 -5.28
N ARG A 24 -17.38 -11.57 -4.19
CA ARG A 24 -15.91 -11.71 -4.02
C ARG A 24 -15.13 -10.42 -4.33
N GLN A 25 -15.75 -9.26 -4.15
CA GLN A 25 -15.05 -7.98 -4.32
C GLN A 25 -14.44 -7.53 -3.00
N ASN A 26 -13.24 -6.97 -3.07
CA ASN A 26 -12.55 -6.37 -1.93
C ASN A 26 -13.42 -5.25 -1.34
N LEU A 27 -13.75 -5.36 -0.05
CA LEU A 27 -14.51 -4.34 0.67
C LEU A 27 -13.78 -2.99 0.67
N SER A 28 -12.43 -2.99 0.62
CA SER A 28 -11.62 -1.76 0.48
C SER A 28 -11.99 -0.98 -0.79
N GLU A 29 -12.05 -1.62 -1.95
CA GLU A 29 -12.39 -0.94 -3.22
C GLU A 29 -13.80 -0.35 -3.22
N SER A 30 -14.79 -1.12 -2.72
CA SER A 30 -16.20 -0.69 -2.73
C SER A 30 -16.51 0.48 -1.78
N ILE A 31 -15.80 0.57 -0.65
CA ILE A 31 -15.95 1.63 0.34
C ILE A 31 -15.24 2.91 -0.11
N LEU A 32 -14.07 2.79 -0.73
CA LEU A 32 -13.25 3.93 -1.15
C LEU A 32 -13.85 4.71 -2.34
N GLN A 33 -14.68 4.07 -3.18
CA GLN A 33 -15.14 4.65 -4.45
C GLN A 33 -16.54 5.30 -4.42
N ARG A 34 -17.33 5.16 -3.35
CA ARG A 34 -18.65 5.82 -3.27
C ARG A 34 -18.52 7.20 -2.62
N LYS A 35 -18.89 8.26 -3.36
CA LYS A 35 -19.03 9.62 -2.82
C LYS A 35 -20.00 9.60 -1.63
N PRO A 36 -19.57 9.89 -0.39
CA PRO A 36 -20.49 10.06 0.73
C PRO A 36 -21.36 11.29 0.51
N SER A 37 -22.62 11.24 0.90
CA SER A 37 -23.48 12.43 0.94
C SER A 37 -22.97 13.40 2.01
N ASP A 38 -22.43 14.53 1.56
CA ASP A 38 -22.22 15.79 2.31
C ASP A 38 -21.37 15.78 3.60
N ALA A 39 -20.68 14.70 3.94
CA ALA A 39 -19.63 14.73 4.96
C ALA A 39 -18.52 13.70 4.63
N GLY A 40 -17.60 14.07 3.73
CA GLY A 40 -16.56 13.22 3.13
C GLY A 40 -15.60 12.50 4.10
N ARG A 41 -16.10 11.47 4.78
CA ARG A 41 -15.34 10.53 5.62
C ARG A 41 -15.49 9.14 5.05
N LEU A 42 -14.37 8.43 4.93
CA LEU A 42 -14.32 7.02 4.55
C LEU A 42 -14.07 6.19 5.82
N VAL A 43 -14.88 5.16 6.03
CA VAL A 43 -14.67 4.21 7.14
C VAL A 43 -14.15 2.91 6.55
N LYS A 44 -12.85 2.66 6.68
CA LYS A 44 -12.27 1.35 6.36
C LYS A 44 -12.59 0.41 7.51
N THR A 45 -13.52 -0.51 7.30
CA THR A 45 -13.81 -1.59 8.24
C THR A 45 -12.93 -2.79 7.92
N LEU A 46 -12.46 -3.51 8.93
CA LEU A 46 -11.71 -4.75 8.74
C LEU A 46 -12.57 -5.91 8.20
N SER A 47 -13.78 -5.69 7.67
CA SER A 47 -14.71 -6.78 7.31
C SER A 47 -14.30 -7.64 6.09
N GLY A 48 -13.09 -7.46 5.55
CA GLY A 48 -12.40 -8.38 4.63
C GLY A 48 -11.19 -9.10 5.24
N TRP A 49 -10.94 -8.92 6.54
CA TRP A 49 -9.80 -9.43 7.30
C TRP A 49 -10.22 -10.54 8.27
N GLY A 50 -11.11 -11.43 7.82
CA GLY A 50 -11.57 -12.58 8.61
C GLY A 50 -12.51 -12.23 9.77
N ARG A 51 -13.37 -13.18 10.18
CA ARG A 51 -13.89 -13.23 11.55
C ARG A 51 -12.79 -13.84 12.44
N GLY A 52 -11.63 -13.20 12.47
CA GLY A 52 -10.45 -13.67 13.20
C GLY A 52 -10.27 -13.01 14.57
N LEU A 53 -11.00 -11.93 14.86
CA LEU A 53 -10.84 -11.18 16.10
C LEU A 53 -11.68 -11.77 17.25
N ASP A 54 -11.66 -13.11 17.37
CA ASP A 54 -12.02 -13.79 18.61
C ASP A 54 -10.76 -13.75 19.48
N ASP A 55 -10.57 -12.73 20.33
CA ASP A 55 -9.55 -12.54 21.39
C ASP A 55 -8.04 -12.84 21.10
N ASP A 56 -7.66 -13.48 19.99
CA ASP A 56 -6.36 -14.12 19.74
C ASP A 56 -5.68 -13.69 18.41
N ASP A 57 -6.34 -12.98 17.48
CA ASP A 57 -5.70 -12.51 16.22
C ASP A 57 -5.07 -11.11 16.37
N ASP A 58 -4.00 -11.07 17.17
CA ASP A 58 -3.18 -9.89 17.47
C ASP A 58 -2.55 -9.28 16.21
N ALA A 59 -2.26 -10.08 15.18
CA ALA A 59 -1.56 -9.62 13.97
C ALA A 59 -2.43 -8.68 13.12
N ALA A 60 -3.73 -8.98 12.97
CA ALA A 60 -4.65 -8.14 12.23
C ALA A 60 -4.85 -6.76 12.88
N ALA A 61 -5.03 -6.74 14.20
CA ALA A 61 -5.13 -5.52 14.98
C ALA A 61 -3.84 -4.69 14.90
N GLN A 62 -2.68 -5.33 15.06
CA GLN A 62 -1.38 -4.65 14.97
C GLN A 62 -1.10 -4.09 13.58
N ALA A 63 -1.48 -4.79 12.51
CA ALA A 63 -1.33 -4.29 11.14
C ALA A 63 -2.18 -3.03 10.92
N LEU A 64 -3.40 -2.98 11.46
CA LEU A 64 -4.26 -1.79 11.37
C LEU A 64 -3.67 -0.61 12.15
N VAL A 65 -3.12 -0.86 13.35
CA VAL A 65 -2.38 0.15 14.12
C VAL A 65 -1.17 0.66 13.33
N SER A 66 -0.42 -0.25 12.71
CA SER A 66 0.76 0.07 11.88
C SER A 66 0.39 0.95 10.70
N GLN A 67 -0.71 0.63 10.00
CA GLN A 67 -1.22 1.47 8.91
C GLN A 67 -1.57 2.87 9.40
N ALA A 68 -2.33 2.99 10.50
CA ALA A 68 -2.72 4.29 11.04
C ALA A 68 -1.51 5.13 11.45
N HIS A 69 -0.51 4.48 12.07
CA HIS A 69 0.74 5.12 12.48
C HIS A 69 1.54 5.59 11.27
N THR A 70 1.64 4.76 10.22
CA THR A 70 2.32 5.08 8.97
C THR A 70 1.69 6.29 8.28
N LEU A 71 0.36 6.32 8.12
CA LEU A 71 -0.37 7.46 7.55
C LEU A 71 -0.10 8.76 8.31
N ARG A 72 -0.11 8.70 9.65
CA ARG A 72 0.20 9.86 10.50
C ARG A 72 1.63 10.34 10.30
N LEU A 73 2.60 9.44 10.26
CA LEU A 73 4.02 9.79 10.06
C LEU A 73 4.25 10.45 8.69
N ILE A 74 3.71 9.87 7.61
CA ILE A 74 3.83 10.45 6.26
C ILE A 74 3.28 11.86 6.25
N ARG A 75 2.08 12.05 6.81
CA ARG A 75 1.42 13.35 6.87
C ARG A 75 2.20 14.37 7.71
N GLU A 76 2.84 13.94 8.80
CA GLU A 76 3.65 14.82 9.66
C GLU A 76 4.96 15.23 8.99
N ARG A 77 5.58 14.34 8.22
CA ARG A 77 6.96 14.48 7.74
C ARG A 77 7.11 14.80 6.27
N THR A 78 6.03 14.76 5.50
CA THR A 78 6.03 14.95 4.05
C THR A 78 4.82 15.78 3.60
N THR A 79 4.81 16.20 2.34
CA THR A 79 3.64 16.79 1.68
C THR A 79 2.89 15.78 0.82
N ILE A 80 3.19 14.48 0.94
CA ILE A 80 2.53 13.43 0.18
C ILE A 80 1.04 13.43 0.55
N PRO A 81 0.12 13.51 -0.42
CA PRO A 81 -1.30 13.51 -0.13
C PRO A 81 -1.74 12.11 0.31
N VAL A 82 -1.98 11.93 1.60
CA VAL A 82 -2.51 10.69 2.19
C VAL A 82 -3.77 10.97 3.02
N PRO A 83 -4.65 9.97 3.21
CA PRO A 83 -5.82 10.10 4.08
C PRO A 83 -5.46 10.57 5.50
N THR A 84 -6.27 11.47 6.04
CA THR A 84 -6.18 11.88 7.45
C THR A 84 -6.90 10.86 8.31
N VAL A 85 -6.21 10.21 9.24
CA VAL A 85 -6.81 9.27 10.20
C VAL A 85 -7.54 10.06 11.30
N PHE A 86 -8.86 9.88 11.40
CA PHE A 86 -9.73 10.53 12.39
C PHE A 86 -9.96 9.67 13.62
N ALA A 87 -10.16 8.37 13.42
CA ALA A 87 -10.42 7.42 14.49
C ALA A 87 -9.86 6.04 14.13
N LEU A 88 -9.47 5.30 15.14
CA LEU A 88 -8.99 3.94 15.06
C LEU A 88 -9.55 3.20 16.27
N ASP A 89 -10.19 2.06 16.02
CA ASP A 89 -10.62 1.13 17.06
C ASP A 89 -10.28 -0.27 16.58
N THR A 90 -9.47 -0.99 17.34
CA THR A 90 -9.03 -2.35 17.00
C THR A 90 -9.85 -3.42 17.70
N THR A 91 -10.89 -3.03 18.44
CA THR A 91 -11.73 -3.94 19.21
C THR A 91 -13.04 -4.22 18.47
N VAL A 92 -13.79 -5.22 18.94
CA VAL A 92 -15.18 -5.45 18.51
C VAL A 92 -16.20 -4.77 19.44
N ASP A 93 -15.76 -4.31 20.62
CA ASP A 93 -16.59 -3.62 21.61
C ASP A 93 -16.74 -2.12 21.27
N ASN A 94 -17.35 -1.86 20.12
CA ASN A 94 -17.63 -0.51 19.64
C ASN A 94 -18.95 -0.44 18.86
N GLU A 95 -19.41 0.77 18.53
CA GLU A 95 -20.71 0.99 17.86
C GLU A 95 -20.82 0.33 16.47
N VAL A 96 -19.68 0.00 15.84
CA VAL A 96 -19.61 -0.69 14.54
C VAL A 96 -19.66 -2.22 14.72
N GLY A 97 -19.31 -2.73 15.90
CA GLY A 97 -19.22 -4.16 16.19
C GLY A 97 -18.03 -4.86 15.52
N ALA A 98 -17.05 -4.09 15.06
CA ALA A 98 -15.85 -4.58 14.37
C ALA A 98 -14.73 -3.53 14.43
N PRO A 99 -13.46 -3.92 14.30
CA PRO A 99 -12.39 -2.97 14.15
C PRO A 99 -12.50 -2.12 12.89
N TYR A 100 -12.09 -0.86 13.02
CA TYR A 100 -12.17 0.10 11.94
C TYR A 100 -11.09 1.17 12.04
N MET A 101 -10.80 1.76 10.89
CA MET A 101 -10.10 3.02 10.78
C MET A 101 -10.97 4.00 9.99
N ALA A 102 -11.33 5.12 10.60
CA ALA A 102 -12.04 6.20 9.93
C ALA A 102 -11.02 7.25 9.45
N MET A 103 -11.09 7.61 8.17
CA MET A 103 -10.16 8.52 7.53
C MET A 103 -10.84 9.49 6.56
N SER A 104 -10.12 10.51 6.09
CA SER A 104 -10.64 11.47 5.11
C SER A 104 -10.89 10.81 3.76
N TYR A 105 -11.97 11.21 3.09
CA TYR A 105 -12.15 10.96 1.67
C TYR A 105 -11.11 11.73 0.84
N MET A 106 -10.57 11.10 -0.20
CA MET A 106 -9.61 11.71 -1.12
C MET A 106 -10.33 12.05 -2.43
N PRO A 107 -10.55 13.33 -2.76
CA PRO A 107 -11.39 13.72 -3.89
C PRO A 107 -10.63 13.64 -5.22
N GLY A 108 -10.77 12.52 -5.92
CA GLY A 108 -10.19 12.30 -7.24
C GLY A 108 -10.64 10.99 -7.88
N SER A 109 -10.13 10.73 -9.09
CA SER A 109 -10.31 9.49 -9.83
C SER A 109 -9.03 8.66 -9.78
N THR A 110 -9.15 7.34 -9.83
CA THR A 110 -7.96 6.47 -9.86
C THR A 110 -7.14 6.73 -11.12
N VAL A 111 -5.81 6.66 -10.99
CA VAL A 111 -4.92 6.75 -12.15
C VAL A 111 -5.27 5.64 -13.15
N ALA A 112 -5.69 4.45 -12.71
CA ALA A 112 -6.16 3.38 -13.60
C ALA A 112 -7.24 3.86 -14.58
N SER A 113 -8.21 4.66 -14.10
CA SER A 113 -9.27 5.22 -14.94
C SER A 113 -8.77 6.37 -15.84
N LEU A 114 -7.97 7.28 -15.28
CA LEU A 114 -7.50 8.48 -15.98
C LEU A 114 -6.41 8.19 -17.01
N TRP A 115 -5.61 7.15 -16.78
CA TRP A 115 -4.44 6.83 -17.58
C TRP A 115 -4.82 6.36 -18.98
N PHE A 116 -5.93 5.62 -19.12
CA PHE A 116 -6.41 5.05 -20.38
C PHE A 116 -7.64 5.76 -20.94
N ASP A 117 -8.02 6.88 -20.37
CA ASP A 117 -9.21 7.64 -20.76
C ASP A 117 -9.16 8.09 -22.23
N GLY A 118 -9.84 7.28 -23.06
CA GLY A 118 -9.99 7.44 -24.49
C GLY A 118 -10.73 8.70 -24.91
N SER A 119 -11.47 9.33 -24.00
CA SER A 119 -12.40 10.41 -24.33
C SER A 119 -11.71 11.75 -24.58
N ILE A 120 -10.47 11.92 -24.11
CA ILE A 120 -9.67 13.13 -24.31
C ILE A 120 -8.63 12.95 -25.43
N PRO A 121 -8.22 14.04 -26.11
CA PRO A 121 -7.17 14.01 -27.13
C PRO A 121 -5.85 13.41 -26.61
N ALA A 122 -5.14 12.67 -27.46
CA ALA A 122 -3.90 11.98 -27.10
C ALA A 122 -2.83 12.90 -26.50
N ALA A 123 -2.64 14.11 -27.06
CA ALA A 123 -1.70 15.09 -26.53
C ALA A 123 -2.04 15.51 -25.08
N ARG A 124 -3.31 15.83 -24.81
CA ARG A 124 -3.78 16.17 -23.45
C ARG A 124 -3.64 15.00 -22.49
N ARG A 125 -3.89 13.78 -22.96
CA ARG A 125 -3.69 12.55 -22.16
C ARG A 125 -2.22 12.38 -21.78
N GLU A 126 -1.32 12.63 -22.71
CA GLU A 126 0.12 12.52 -22.46
C GLU A 126 0.61 13.58 -21.47
N GLU A 127 0.19 14.83 -21.63
CA GLU A 127 0.47 15.89 -20.66
C GLU A 127 -0.02 15.52 -19.25
N ARG A 128 -1.22 14.94 -19.14
CA ARG A 128 -1.77 14.45 -17.87
C ARG A 128 -0.93 13.33 -17.28
N ARG A 129 -0.52 12.33 -18.08
CA ARG A 129 0.34 11.22 -17.64
C ARG A 129 1.68 11.71 -17.12
N LEU A 130 2.34 12.60 -17.86
CA LEU A 130 3.64 13.17 -17.46
C LEU A 130 3.52 13.99 -16.16
N ARG A 131 2.44 14.76 -16.00
CA ARG A 131 2.18 15.51 -14.77
C ARG A 131 1.96 14.58 -13.56
N ILE A 132 1.21 13.50 -13.73
CA ILE A 132 1.04 12.46 -12.70
C ILE A 132 2.40 11.85 -12.34
N LEU A 133 3.19 11.46 -13.34
CA LEU A 133 4.51 10.86 -13.12
C LEU A 133 5.46 11.77 -12.35
N SER A 134 5.51 13.07 -12.68
CA SER A 134 6.34 14.02 -11.95
C SER A 134 6.03 14.02 -10.46
N GLN A 135 4.74 14.13 -10.09
CA GLN A 135 4.31 14.17 -8.70
C GLN A 135 4.48 12.81 -7.99
N VAL A 136 4.33 11.71 -8.72
CA VAL A 136 4.64 10.37 -8.20
C VAL A 136 6.13 10.27 -7.85
N VAL A 137 7.03 10.72 -8.73
CA VAL A 137 8.47 10.72 -8.47
C VAL A 137 8.85 11.68 -7.34
N GLU A 138 8.24 12.86 -7.27
CA GLU A 138 8.40 13.80 -6.16
C GLU A 138 7.99 13.16 -4.82
N SER A 139 6.93 12.36 -4.82
CA SER A 139 6.49 11.61 -3.63
C SER A 139 7.45 10.47 -3.27
N MET A 140 7.99 9.75 -4.25
CA MET A 140 9.06 8.75 -4.04
C MET A 140 10.31 9.41 -3.42
N ALA A 141 10.70 10.58 -3.90
CA ALA A 141 11.82 11.35 -3.37
C ALA A 141 11.57 11.87 -1.95
N GLN A 142 10.33 12.11 -1.56
CA GLN A 142 9.95 12.45 -0.19
C GLN A 142 10.00 11.22 0.73
N LEU A 143 9.46 10.07 0.31
CA LEU A 143 9.56 8.83 1.10
C LEU A 143 11.01 8.44 1.37
N ARG A 144 11.91 8.70 0.41
CA ARG A 144 13.37 8.56 0.59
C ARG A 144 13.86 9.30 1.84
N THR A 145 13.29 10.43 2.22
CA THR A 145 13.77 11.17 3.40
C THR A 145 13.43 10.50 4.73
N LEU A 146 12.47 9.57 4.75
CA LEU A 146 12.06 8.82 5.93
C LEU A 146 12.97 7.59 6.08
N ARG A 147 14.08 7.74 6.82
CA ARG A 147 15.12 6.71 6.98
C ARG A 147 14.95 5.89 8.25
N PHE A 148 15.20 4.60 8.11
CA PHE A 148 15.14 3.61 9.19
C PHE A 148 16.34 2.66 9.10
N ASP A 149 16.65 2.02 10.22
CA ASP A 149 17.77 1.09 10.42
C ASP A 149 17.36 -0.39 10.35
N ARG A 150 16.05 -0.66 10.21
CA ARG A 150 15.49 -2.01 10.07
C ARG A 150 14.41 -2.07 9.00
N ILE A 151 14.18 -3.27 8.48
CA ILE A 151 13.09 -3.63 7.57
C ILE A 151 11.93 -4.19 8.40
N GLY A 152 10.74 -3.60 8.26
CA GLY A 152 9.56 -4.00 9.01
C GLY A 152 8.43 -2.97 8.95
N SER A 153 7.32 -3.27 9.61
CA SER A 153 6.16 -2.37 9.68
C SER A 153 6.36 -1.30 10.75
N LEU A 154 5.84 -0.08 10.54
CA LEU A 154 6.02 1.01 11.50
C LEU A 154 4.99 0.91 12.62
N VAL A 155 5.45 0.78 13.86
CA VAL A 155 4.57 0.68 15.05
C VAL A 155 4.80 1.84 16.01
N PRO A 156 3.78 2.26 16.77
CA PRO A 156 3.93 3.29 17.79
C PRO A 156 4.93 2.88 18.87
N GLY A 157 5.85 3.78 19.21
CA GLY A 157 6.83 3.61 20.27
C GLY A 157 6.52 4.44 21.52
N PRO A 158 7.27 4.23 22.62
CA PRO A 158 7.16 5.04 23.83
C PRO A 158 7.33 6.53 23.53
N GLY A 159 6.52 7.37 24.19
CA GLY A 159 6.65 8.82 24.06
C GLY A 159 6.35 9.38 22.67
N GLY A 160 5.59 8.66 21.84
CA GLY A 160 5.26 9.09 20.47
C GLY A 160 6.38 8.85 19.45
N THR A 161 7.39 8.07 19.81
CA THR A 161 8.43 7.63 18.87
C THR A 161 7.87 6.64 17.84
N THR A 162 8.63 6.39 16.78
CA THR A 162 8.31 5.34 15.79
C THR A 162 9.30 4.20 15.94
N LEU A 163 8.79 2.98 16.05
CA LEU A 163 9.58 1.75 16.06
C LEU A 163 9.34 0.97 14.77
N VAL A 164 10.30 0.12 14.40
CA VAL A 164 10.14 -0.85 13.32
C VAL A 164 9.84 -2.21 13.94
N GLY A 165 8.63 -2.71 13.71
CA GLY A 165 8.12 -4.00 14.17
C GLY A 165 8.20 -5.10 13.09
N PRO A 166 7.52 -6.24 13.29
CA PRO A 166 7.52 -7.32 12.30
C PRO A 166 6.90 -6.88 10.97
N CYS A 167 7.22 -7.61 9.90
CA CYS A 167 6.52 -7.51 8.63
C CYS A 167 5.17 -8.22 8.75
N PHE A 168 4.08 -7.52 8.44
CA PHE A 168 2.76 -8.14 8.30
C PHE A 168 2.52 -8.53 6.83
N GLU A 169 1.96 -9.71 6.60
CA GLU A 169 1.66 -10.21 5.25
C GLU A 169 0.33 -10.94 5.20
N TRP A 170 -0.28 -10.93 4.02
CA TRP A 170 -1.40 -11.80 3.70
C TRP A 170 -0.89 -13.22 3.49
N VAL A 171 -1.44 -14.15 4.26
CA VAL A 171 -1.14 -15.58 4.14
C VAL A 171 -2.42 -16.34 3.85
N HIS A 172 -2.33 -17.42 3.07
CA HIS A 172 -3.47 -18.28 2.83
C HIS A 172 -3.94 -18.92 4.14
N ALA A 173 -5.25 -18.93 4.38
CA ALA A 173 -5.80 -19.44 5.64
C ALA A 173 -5.38 -20.90 5.92
N ASP A 174 -5.20 -21.69 4.86
CA ASP A 174 -4.75 -23.10 4.95
C ASP A 174 -3.29 -23.27 5.39
N THR A 175 -2.48 -22.21 5.30
CA THR A 175 -1.04 -22.23 5.65
C THR A 175 -0.77 -21.83 7.10
N VAL A 176 -1.77 -21.27 7.79
CA VAL A 176 -1.65 -20.90 9.20
C VAL A 176 -2.11 -22.08 10.07
N PRO A 177 -1.35 -22.48 11.09
CA PRO A 177 -1.82 -23.45 12.08
C PRO A 177 -2.89 -22.80 12.98
N ALA A 178 -4.11 -22.64 12.46
CA ALA A 178 -5.25 -22.10 13.18
C ALA A 178 -6.30 -23.18 13.49
N PRO A 179 -7.04 -23.09 14.61
CA PRO A 179 -8.14 -24.00 14.91
C PRO A 179 -9.23 -23.95 13.82
N ASP A 180 -9.96 -25.06 13.65
CA ASP A 180 -11.00 -25.23 12.61
C ASP A 180 -12.10 -24.15 12.60
N SER A 181 -12.23 -23.35 13.67
CA SER A 181 -13.10 -22.17 13.75
C SER A 181 -12.71 -21.05 12.77
N VAL A 182 -11.42 -20.87 12.46
CA VAL A 182 -10.90 -19.86 11.52
C VAL A 182 -11.12 -20.29 10.06
N ARG A 183 -11.24 -21.61 9.80
CA ARG A 183 -11.40 -22.20 8.46
C ARG A 183 -12.75 -21.96 7.79
N ARG A 184 -13.70 -21.28 8.44
CA ARG A 184 -15.04 -21.02 7.88
C ARG A 184 -15.04 -19.79 6.96
N GLY A 185 -14.50 -19.97 5.75
CA GLY A 185 -14.92 -19.19 4.57
C GLY A 185 -14.04 -18.03 4.10
N TYR A 186 -12.81 -17.90 4.59
CA TYR A 186 -11.84 -16.90 4.10
C TYR A 186 -10.66 -17.57 3.39
N CYS A 187 -10.20 -16.98 2.28
CA CYS A 187 -9.06 -17.48 1.51
C CYS A 187 -7.70 -16.99 2.04
N SER A 188 -7.67 -15.90 2.83
CA SER A 188 -6.46 -15.28 3.36
C SER A 188 -6.68 -14.59 4.71
N VAL A 189 -5.63 -14.51 5.53
CA VAL A 189 -5.56 -13.83 6.84
C VAL A 189 -4.25 -13.01 6.94
N ILE A 190 -4.13 -12.06 7.87
CA ILE A 190 -2.82 -11.48 8.19
C ILE A 190 -2.05 -12.42 9.10
N SER A 191 -0.76 -12.54 8.84
CA SER A 191 0.18 -13.01 9.85
C SER A 191 1.35 -12.04 10.02
N ALA A 192 1.95 -12.05 11.21
CA ALA A 192 3.30 -11.52 11.40
C ALA A 192 4.29 -12.46 10.72
N ALA A 193 4.66 -12.13 9.48
CA ALA A 193 5.46 -12.97 8.60
C ALA A 193 6.98 -12.91 8.90
N GLY A 194 7.40 -12.40 10.07
CA GLY A 194 8.80 -12.33 10.50
C GLY A 194 9.33 -10.90 10.73
N GLY A 195 10.63 -10.78 10.99
CA GLY A 195 11.29 -9.49 11.27
C GLY A 195 11.04 -8.95 12.69
N PRO A 196 11.43 -7.69 12.99
CA PRO A 196 12.11 -6.75 12.09
C PRO A 196 13.53 -7.20 11.72
N PHE A 197 13.90 -7.05 10.45
CA PHE A 197 15.21 -7.47 9.95
C PHE A 197 16.21 -6.32 10.05
N SER A 198 17.42 -6.61 10.52
CA SER A 198 18.50 -5.61 10.63
C SER A 198 19.29 -5.43 9.33
N THR A 199 19.29 -6.44 8.46
CA THR A 199 20.05 -6.44 7.21
C THR A 199 19.17 -6.79 6.02
N THR A 200 19.53 -6.28 4.84
CA THR A 200 18.88 -6.65 3.58
C THR A 200 19.00 -8.16 3.34
N GLU A 201 20.16 -8.74 3.64
CA GLU A 201 20.45 -10.17 3.49
C GLU A 201 19.49 -11.03 4.31
N ALA A 202 19.28 -10.71 5.60
CA ALA A 202 18.36 -11.45 6.45
C ALA A 202 16.91 -11.37 5.95
N TYR A 203 16.51 -10.22 5.42
CA TYR A 203 15.19 -10.07 4.79
C TYR A 203 15.08 -10.93 3.51
N LEU A 204 16.09 -10.89 2.63
CA LEU A 204 16.09 -11.66 1.39
C LEU A 204 16.11 -13.18 1.67
N GLU A 205 16.94 -13.65 2.59
CA GLU A 205 17.00 -15.07 2.99
C GLU A 205 15.67 -15.57 3.55
N HIS A 206 14.95 -14.71 4.29
CA HIS A 206 13.64 -15.05 4.83
C HIS A 206 12.54 -15.11 3.77
N ASN A 207 12.57 -14.21 2.77
CA ASN A 207 11.49 -14.02 1.81
C ASN A 207 11.71 -14.74 0.46
N LEU A 208 12.94 -15.12 0.13
CA LEU A 208 13.26 -15.80 -1.13
C LEU A 208 13.25 -17.31 -0.93
N THR A 209 12.25 -17.98 -1.50
CA THR A 209 12.30 -19.44 -1.64
C THR A 209 13.33 -19.84 -2.72
N PRO A 210 14.01 -20.99 -2.60
CA PRO A 210 15.03 -21.44 -3.58
C PRO A 210 14.54 -21.50 -5.03
N THR A 211 13.23 -21.55 -5.27
CA THR A 211 12.60 -21.61 -6.59
C THR A 211 12.40 -20.24 -7.25
N ASN A 212 12.39 -19.15 -6.47
CA ASN A 212 12.19 -17.78 -6.97
C ASN A 212 13.51 -17.01 -7.18
N TYR A 213 14.64 -17.59 -6.75
CA TYR A 213 15.94 -16.96 -6.84
C TYR A 213 16.52 -17.07 -8.27
N LYS A 214 16.14 -16.15 -9.16
CA LYS A 214 16.87 -15.94 -10.41
C LYS A 214 18.15 -15.17 -10.10
N SER A 215 19.23 -15.94 -9.87
CA SER A 215 20.66 -15.56 -9.87
C SER A 215 21.14 -14.40 -8.96
N PRO A 216 22.23 -14.58 -8.17
CA PRO A 216 22.80 -13.51 -7.35
C PRO A 216 23.29 -12.28 -8.14
N HIS A 217 23.47 -12.43 -9.46
CA HIS A 217 23.99 -11.38 -10.34
C HIS A 217 23.02 -10.22 -10.58
N ASP A 218 21.73 -10.40 -10.28
CA ASP A 218 20.70 -9.38 -10.49
C ASP A 218 20.54 -8.43 -9.29
N LEU A 219 21.12 -8.77 -8.13
CA LEU A 219 21.13 -7.91 -6.95
C LEU A 219 22.19 -6.78 -7.08
N PRO A 220 21.98 -5.65 -6.40
CA PRO A 220 23.00 -4.61 -6.31
C PRO A 220 24.31 -5.15 -5.72
N THR A 221 25.45 -4.73 -6.26
CA THR A 221 26.79 -5.15 -5.77
C THR A 221 27.04 -4.82 -4.30
N ARG A 222 26.37 -3.78 -3.78
CA ARG A 222 26.32 -3.43 -2.37
C ARG A 222 24.87 -3.29 -1.95
N LEU A 223 24.46 -4.10 -0.99
CA LEU A 223 23.15 -4.01 -0.39
C LEU A 223 23.09 -2.78 0.57
N PRO A 224 21.98 -2.05 0.59
CA PRO A 224 21.81 -0.89 1.43
C PRO A 224 21.71 -1.30 2.91
N ASP A 225 22.26 -0.45 3.76
CA ASP A 225 22.24 -0.52 5.23
C ASP A 225 21.24 0.49 5.84
N SER A 226 20.46 1.16 5.00
CA SER A 226 19.38 2.06 5.39
C SER A 226 18.15 1.80 4.55
N TYR A 227 16.99 1.88 5.20
CA TYR A 227 15.70 1.53 4.63
C TYR A 227 14.78 2.74 4.65
N ALA A 228 13.81 2.76 3.75
CA ALA A 228 12.80 3.80 3.70
C ALA A 228 11.43 3.18 3.46
N LEU A 229 10.38 3.92 3.78
CA LEU A 229 9.02 3.48 3.54
C LEU A 229 8.80 3.26 2.04
N ALA A 230 8.20 2.14 1.67
CA ALA A 230 7.75 1.89 0.30
C ALA A 230 6.26 2.18 0.17
N PHE A 231 5.82 2.58 -1.02
CA PHE A 231 4.40 2.52 -1.35
C PHE A 231 3.96 1.05 -1.34
N PRO A 232 3.02 0.65 -0.47
CA PRO A 232 2.43 -0.68 -0.56
C PRO A 232 1.58 -0.76 -1.83
N ASP A 233 1.56 -1.94 -2.47
CA ASP A 233 0.83 -2.21 -3.71
C ASP A 233 0.85 -1.01 -4.69
N PHE A 234 2.05 -0.64 -5.14
CA PHE A 234 2.29 0.60 -5.88
C PHE A 234 1.75 0.54 -7.32
N ASP A 235 0.43 0.49 -7.46
CA ASP A 235 -0.29 0.41 -8.72
C ASP A 235 -1.28 1.58 -8.91
N SER A 236 -1.76 1.75 -10.14
CA SER A 236 -2.58 2.84 -10.64
C SER A 236 -3.96 2.92 -9.97
N GLN A 237 -4.41 1.84 -9.35
CA GLN A 237 -5.64 1.83 -8.56
C GLN A 237 -5.49 2.57 -7.21
N ASN A 238 -4.26 2.63 -6.68
CA ASN A 238 -3.95 3.20 -5.36
C ASN A 238 -3.42 4.63 -5.43
N VAL A 239 -3.35 5.20 -6.64
CA VAL A 239 -3.02 6.61 -6.86
C VAL A 239 -4.25 7.32 -7.42
N LEU A 240 -4.60 8.45 -6.81
CA LEU A 240 -5.72 9.29 -7.20
C LEU A 240 -5.21 10.62 -7.77
N ALA A 241 -5.84 11.06 -8.85
CA ALA A 241 -5.60 12.37 -9.45
C ALA A 241 -6.91 13.09 -9.80
N ASP A 242 -6.83 14.40 -9.93
CA ASP A 242 -7.90 15.19 -10.54
C ASP A 242 -7.86 15.11 -12.08
N ASP A 243 -8.82 15.76 -12.75
CA ASP A 243 -8.94 15.73 -14.21
C ASP A 243 -7.74 16.36 -14.94
N ASP A 244 -7.02 17.24 -14.26
CA ASP A 244 -5.82 17.92 -14.77
C ASP A 244 -4.54 17.10 -14.48
N GLY A 245 -4.61 15.99 -13.75
CA GLY A 245 -3.46 15.15 -13.42
C GLY A 245 -2.67 15.62 -12.20
N ASN A 246 -3.24 16.47 -11.34
CA ASN A 246 -2.66 16.74 -10.03
C ASN A 246 -2.93 15.53 -9.13
N VAL A 247 -1.88 14.98 -8.51
CA VAL A 247 -2.02 13.84 -7.61
C VAL A 247 -2.65 14.34 -6.32
N VAL A 248 -3.82 13.80 -5.99
CA VAL A 248 -4.62 14.22 -4.84
C VAL A 248 -4.67 13.16 -3.75
N GLY A 249 -4.15 11.94 -3.99
CA GLY A 249 -4.12 10.92 -2.95
C GLY A 249 -3.31 9.68 -3.30
N PHE A 250 -2.58 9.17 -2.31
CA PHE A 250 -2.07 7.81 -2.26
C PHE A 250 -2.87 7.05 -1.19
N ILE A 251 -3.56 6.00 -1.62
CA ILE A 251 -4.45 5.21 -0.77
C ILE A 251 -3.92 3.79 -0.60
N ASP A 252 -4.65 3.01 0.19
CA ASP A 252 -4.37 1.60 0.49
C ASP A 252 -2.99 1.32 1.09
N TRP A 253 -2.71 1.99 2.21
CA TRP A 253 -1.45 1.84 2.97
C TRP A 253 -1.37 0.53 3.79
N ASP A 254 -2.07 -0.51 3.37
CA ASP A 254 -2.09 -1.79 4.06
C ASP A 254 -0.70 -2.44 4.02
N LEU A 255 -0.29 -3.02 5.15
CA LEU A 255 0.96 -3.78 5.27
C LEU A 255 2.20 -2.98 4.84
N ALA A 256 2.12 -1.64 4.93
CA ALA A 256 3.22 -0.74 4.63
C ALA A 256 4.43 -1.06 5.53
N LYS A 257 5.60 -1.15 4.90
CA LYS A 257 6.85 -1.52 5.56
C LYS A 257 8.03 -0.72 5.02
N THR A 258 9.06 -0.58 5.84
CA THR A 258 10.36 -0.07 5.43
C THR A 258 11.06 -1.12 4.58
N MET A 259 11.72 -0.69 3.50
CA MET A 259 12.30 -1.57 2.50
C MET A 259 13.65 -1.04 2.02
N PRO A 260 14.55 -1.93 1.53
CA PRO A 260 15.70 -1.53 0.73
C PRO A 260 15.26 -0.70 -0.49
N CYS A 261 16.02 0.33 -0.86
CA CYS A 261 15.62 1.27 -1.91
C CYS A 261 15.23 0.60 -3.24
N PHE A 262 16.00 -0.42 -3.65
CA PHE A 262 15.84 -1.12 -4.93
C PHE A 262 14.58 -2.00 -5.04
N VAL A 263 13.94 -2.32 -3.91
CA VAL A 263 12.67 -3.08 -3.82
C VAL A 263 11.59 -2.30 -3.05
N GLY A 264 11.84 -1.01 -2.80
CA GLY A 264 11.00 -0.12 -2.01
C GLY A 264 10.64 1.15 -2.77
N TYR A 265 10.90 2.33 -2.18
CA TYR A 265 10.48 3.61 -2.76
C TYR A 265 11.03 3.91 -4.16
N ALA A 266 12.16 3.31 -4.58
CA ALA A 266 12.74 3.59 -5.89
C ALA A 266 12.20 2.67 -6.99
N CYS A 267 11.34 1.70 -6.65
CA CYS A 267 10.68 0.84 -7.62
C CYS A 267 9.76 1.63 -8.55
N CYS A 268 9.72 1.21 -9.81
CA CYS A 268 8.77 1.74 -10.77
C CYS A 268 7.35 1.24 -10.42
N PRO A 269 6.31 2.09 -10.53
CA PRO A 269 4.95 1.67 -10.28
C PRO A 269 4.49 0.56 -11.24
N GLY A 270 3.62 -0.32 -10.75
CA GLY A 270 3.21 -1.55 -11.46
C GLY A 270 2.60 -1.30 -12.84
N TRP A 271 1.75 -0.29 -12.98
CA TRP A 271 1.05 0.02 -14.24
C TRP A 271 1.95 0.52 -15.36
N ILE A 272 3.17 0.98 -15.05
CA ILE A 272 4.15 1.40 -16.07
C ILE A 272 4.67 0.19 -16.88
N THR A 273 4.33 -1.04 -16.46
CA THR A 273 4.79 -2.27 -17.07
C THR A 273 3.78 -2.94 -18.02
N ARG A 274 2.52 -2.48 -18.09
CA ARG A 274 1.38 -3.30 -18.55
C ARG A 274 0.59 -2.77 -19.77
N ASP A 275 1.26 -2.35 -20.85
CA ASP A 275 0.55 -1.93 -22.08
C ASP A 275 1.17 -2.43 -23.41
N TRP A 276 0.36 -2.38 -24.49
CA TRP A 276 0.35 -3.13 -25.78
C TRP A 276 1.65 -3.17 -26.64
N ASP A 277 2.71 -2.49 -26.23
CA ASP A 277 4.10 -2.74 -26.65
C ASP A 277 5.01 -2.55 -25.42
N PRO A 278 5.28 -3.63 -24.67
CA PRO A 278 5.96 -3.56 -23.36
C PRO A 278 7.39 -3.03 -23.43
N LEU A 279 8.04 -3.04 -24.61
CA LEU A 279 9.44 -2.69 -24.75
C LEU A 279 9.65 -1.19 -24.94
N MET A 280 8.80 -0.53 -25.74
CA MET A 280 8.92 0.91 -26.00
C MET A 280 8.31 1.77 -24.89
N TYR A 281 7.12 1.37 -24.40
CA TYR A 281 6.35 2.15 -23.42
C TYR A 281 7.01 2.17 -22.05
N ARG A 282 7.40 0.98 -21.55
CA ARG A 282 8.11 0.85 -20.26
C ARG A 282 9.43 1.59 -20.28
N ALA A 283 10.21 1.43 -21.35
CA ALA A 283 11.50 2.10 -21.48
C ALA A 283 11.35 3.62 -21.42
N HIS A 284 10.33 4.18 -22.09
CA HIS A 284 10.07 5.62 -22.07
C HIS A 284 9.76 6.15 -20.67
N TYR A 285 8.74 5.61 -20.00
CA TYR A 285 8.31 6.15 -18.70
C TYR A 285 9.23 5.77 -17.54
N SER A 286 9.83 4.57 -17.54
CA SER A 286 10.84 4.24 -16.53
C SER A 286 12.09 5.13 -16.70
N ALA A 287 12.49 5.45 -17.93
CA ALA A 287 13.57 6.40 -18.17
C ALA A 287 13.20 7.82 -17.74
N GLU A 288 11.96 8.26 -17.99
CA GLU A 288 11.50 9.58 -17.56
C GLU A 288 11.42 9.69 -16.04
N MET A 289 10.86 8.68 -15.36
CA MET A 289 10.86 8.63 -13.90
C MET A 289 12.28 8.63 -13.33
N ALA A 290 13.19 7.84 -13.92
CA ALA A 290 14.59 7.83 -13.51
C ALA A 290 15.27 9.19 -13.73
N ARG A 291 14.99 9.86 -14.87
CA ARG A 291 15.50 11.21 -15.16
C ARG A 291 15.04 12.22 -14.11
N ILE A 292 13.75 12.21 -13.75
CA ILE A 292 13.18 13.12 -12.73
C ILE A 292 13.77 12.78 -11.35
N LEU A 293 13.89 11.50 -10.99
CA LEU A 293 14.46 11.11 -9.70
C LEU A 293 15.94 11.49 -9.60
N GLY A 294 16.70 11.37 -10.68
CA GLY A 294 18.09 11.83 -10.75
C GLY A 294 18.22 13.34 -10.56
N GLN A 295 17.27 14.14 -11.07
CA GLN A 295 17.24 15.59 -10.86
C GLN A 295 16.96 15.98 -9.40
N SER A 296 16.37 15.08 -8.60
CA SER A 296 16.21 15.28 -7.15
C SER A 296 17.51 15.05 -6.35
N GLY A 297 18.62 14.71 -7.03
CA GLY A 297 19.92 14.43 -6.40
C GLY A 297 20.03 13.04 -5.77
N SER A 298 19.19 12.10 -6.19
CA SER A 298 19.23 10.70 -5.74
C SER A 298 19.91 9.82 -6.78
N ASP A 299 20.96 9.08 -6.40
CA ASP A 299 21.59 8.05 -7.23
C ASP A 299 20.74 6.77 -7.37
N ASP A 300 19.56 6.73 -6.72
CA ASP A 300 18.66 5.58 -6.72
C ASP A 300 17.86 5.48 -8.03
N TRP A 301 17.93 6.49 -8.91
CA TRP A 301 17.33 6.47 -10.24
C TRP A 301 17.71 5.23 -11.05
N LYS A 302 18.93 4.70 -10.82
CA LYS A 302 19.41 3.46 -11.45
C LYS A 302 18.53 2.26 -11.12
N TYR A 303 17.92 2.25 -9.93
CA TYR A 303 17.00 1.20 -9.51
C TYR A 303 15.63 1.37 -10.17
N THR A 304 15.16 2.60 -10.35
CA THR A 304 13.94 2.89 -11.11
C THR A 304 14.07 2.42 -12.56
N ALA A 305 15.19 2.72 -13.22
CA ALA A 305 15.47 2.25 -14.58
C ALA A 305 15.56 0.70 -14.68
N LYS A 306 15.99 0.03 -13.61
CA LYS A 306 16.18 -1.42 -13.53
C LYS A 306 15.10 -2.15 -12.72
N SER A 307 13.97 -1.51 -12.41
CA SER A 307 12.93 -2.07 -11.54
C SER A 307 12.47 -3.46 -11.97
N HIS A 308 12.43 -3.70 -13.28
CA HIS A 308 12.11 -4.98 -13.91
C HIS A 308 13.01 -6.16 -13.50
N ILE A 309 14.29 -5.88 -13.25
CA ILE A 309 15.26 -6.89 -12.83
C ILE A 309 14.94 -7.30 -11.39
N TYR A 310 14.74 -6.32 -10.50
CA TYR A 310 14.43 -6.56 -9.09
C TYR A 310 13.04 -7.17 -8.88
N GLU A 311 12.07 -6.84 -9.74
CA GLU A 311 10.75 -7.51 -9.79
C GLU A 311 10.89 -8.99 -10.14
N SER A 312 11.79 -9.34 -11.06
CA SER A 312 11.98 -10.73 -11.50
C SER A 312 12.67 -11.63 -10.47
N CYS A 313 13.29 -11.05 -9.44
CA CYS A 313 13.87 -11.77 -8.31
C CYS A 313 12.82 -12.33 -7.33
N GLY A 314 11.52 -12.19 -7.62
CA GLY A 314 10.46 -12.92 -6.92
C GLY A 314 10.23 -12.49 -5.47
N LEU A 315 10.66 -11.28 -5.11
CA LEU A 315 10.25 -10.67 -3.84
C LEU A 315 8.74 -10.43 -3.88
N PRO A 316 8.03 -10.64 -2.76
CA PRO A 316 6.58 -10.53 -2.72
C PRO A 316 6.13 -9.11 -3.04
N ARG A 317 5.94 -8.82 -4.33
CA ARG A 317 4.88 -7.92 -4.77
C ARG A 317 3.62 -8.75 -4.70
N TRP A 318 2.60 -8.18 -4.07
CA TRP A 318 1.26 -8.73 -4.16
C TRP A 318 0.93 -8.93 -5.65
N THR A 319 0.97 -10.17 -6.12
CA THR A 319 0.33 -10.55 -7.37
C THR A 319 -1.13 -10.63 -6.99
N GLY A 320 -1.87 -9.54 -7.22
CA GLY A 320 -3.32 -9.55 -7.13
C GLY A 320 -3.83 -10.83 -7.78
N GLY A 321 -4.61 -11.59 -7.01
CA GLY A 321 -4.98 -12.95 -7.36
C GLY A 321 -5.65 -13.01 -8.73
N ASP A 322 -4.88 -13.37 -9.75
CA ASP A 322 -5.42 -14.03 -10.91
C ASP A 322 -5.91 -15.40 -10.44
N GLY A 323 -7.21 -15.48 -10.18
CA GLY A 323 -7.94 -16.74 -10.01
C GLY A 323 -8.24 -17.14 -8.56
N CYS A 324 -9.39 -16.67 -8.07
CA CYS A 324 -10.43 -17.54 -7.50
C CYS A 324 -11.80 -16.87 -7.57
#